data_AF-A0A959VPZ7-F1
#
_entry.id   AF-A0A959VPZ7-F1
#
_cell.length_a   1.000
_cell.length_b   1.000
_cell.length_c   1.000
_cell.angle_alpha   90.00
_cell.angle_beta   90.00
_cell.angle_gamma   90.00
#
_symmetry.space_group_name_H-M   'P 1'
#
loop_
_entity.id
_entity.type
_entity.pdbx_description
1 polymer ?
#
loop_
_entity_poly.entity_id
_entity_poly.type
_entity_poly.pdbx_seq_one_letter_code
_entity_poly.pdbx_strand_id
1 'polypeptide(L)'
;MQTASNSLRSRFIVTAVAALVMLLLSVTSASGAMVPRFALDVMPGPSGSYPFGMTEVNGTLLFSADSQLGNELYGTSDGRSARLIKDLMPGEEDGDPGDFVRFGDFVYFLGYSPTAGYELWRSDGQSATLFADINPGPDESYVNNLTVVGNTLFFTASTPAAEDELWKTDGTTTTMVQDLYPGPGDSDPEYLTPFNGELYLTAESPATGPELYRSDGNTVSLVTDIEPGASGSSPSGLTVFGSHIYFAAYKTGPSRELFRSDGVTTSLFKDVNPGAGYGSPEFLVASGGRLFFSATDGTHGSEPWSTDGTNTAIVADIAPGMDNSEVQEVAPFGNGRVIFNAEDPTHGEEPWTADATGANLVRDIRPGEEDSTPDEFYLLDGDIYFRANDGVHGRELWSTGGTGANLVKDILPGTDGSSPRNFFPYRGQTWFVADDGIHGREFWKLIPPDVSVTVKAPGRLRFRPSGRADLRITCPAGEATGPCSGKFALATRSKVNFRG
;
A
#
# COMPACT_ATOMS: atom_id res chain seq x y z
N MET A 1 50.43 38.22 77.63
CA MET A 1 51.47 37.19 77.43
C MET A 1 51.19 36.56 76.06
N GLN A 2 51.94 36.90 75.01
CA GLN A 2 53.10 36.11 74.52
C GLN A 2 52.76 34.61 74.41
N THR A 3 52.83 33.89 73.29
CA THR A 3 53.60 34.01 72.03
C THR A 3 53.03 33.07 70.94
N ALA A 4 53.38 33.37 69.69
CA ALA A 4 53.06 32.72 68.41
C ALA A 4 53.64 31.30 68.17
N SER A 5 53.09 30.53 67.20
CA SER A 5 53.78 30.17 65.93
C SER A 5 52.94 29.32 64.93
N ASN A 6 52.76 29.88 63.71
CA ASN A 6 52.77 29.31 62.34
C ASN A 6 52.40 27.84 62.02
N SER A 7 51.52 27.62 61.01
CA SER A 7 51.91 27.41 59.59
C SER A 7 50.71 27.04 58.68
N LEU A 8 50.82 27.41 57.39
CA LEU A 8 49.82 27.23 56.30
C LEU A 8 49.61 25.77 55.86
N ARG A 9 48.40 25.43 55.32
CA ARG A 9 48.20 24.92 53.93
C ARG A 9 46.72 24.57 53.61
N SER A 10 46.29 25.00 52.43
CA SER A 10 45.03 24.72 51.71
C SER A 10 44.78 23.23 51.40
N ARG A 11 43.51 22.78 51.35
CA ARG A 11 42.99 21.78 50.37
C ARG A 11 41.46 21.93 50.18
N PHE A 12 41.03 22.45 49.03
CA PHE A 12 40.39 21.74 47.90
C PHE A 12 38.93 21.31 48.12
N ILE A 13 38.03 22.14 47.57
CA ILE A 13 36.67 21.75 47.14
C ILE A 13 36.85 20.76 45.98
N VAL A 14 36.35 19.54 46.14
CA VAL A 14 36.25 18.58 45.03
C VAL A 14 34.89 18.79 44.37
N THR A 15 34.88 19.57 43.31
CA THR A 15 33.84 19.57 42.28
C THR A 15 33.90 18.22 41.57
N ALA A 16 32.91 17.36 41.76
CA ALA A 16 32.76 16.16 40.96
C ALA A 16 32.32 16.56 39.55
N VAL A 17 33.28 16.64 38.62
CA VAL A 17 33.02 16.77 37.19
C VAL A 17 32.31 15.49 36.74
N ALA A 18 31.02 15.58 36.44
CA ALA A 18 30.32 14.56 35.68
C ALA A 18 30.90 14.58 34.25
N ALA A 19 31.89 13.73 33.99
CA ALA A 19 32.38 13.51 32.64
C ALA A 19 31.29 12.80 31.85
N LEU A 20 30.54 13.57 31.06
CA LEU A 20 29.66 13.05 30.02
C LEU A 20 30.56 12.48 28.92
N VAL A 21 30.88 11.19 29.01
CA VAL A 21 31.57 10.48 27.93
C VAL A 21 30.52 10.23 26.84
N MET A 22 30.51 11.07 25.80
CA MET A 22 29.82 10.74 24.55
C MET A 22 30.50 9.51 23.94
N LEU A 23 29.81 8.37 24.01
CA LEU A 23 30.18 7.19 23.25
C LEU A 23 29.82 7.47 21.78
N LEU A 24 30.83 7.64 20.93
CA LEU A 24 30.66 7.55 19.49
C LEU A 24 30.36 6.09 19.14
N LEU A 25 29.07 5.76 19.07
CA LEU A 25 28.59 4.53 18.45
C LEU A 25 28.62 4.75 16.94
N SER A 26 29.61 4.20 16.25
CA SER A 26 29.52 4.02 14.81
C SER A 26 28.55 2.86 14.58
N VAL A 27 27.25 3.18 14.49
CA VAL A 27 26.25 2.25 14.00
C VAL A 27 26.42 2.23 12.49
N THR A 28 27.20 1.28 11.97
CA THR A 28 27.00 0.85 10.59
C THR A 28 25.68 0.09 10.60
N SER A 29 24.61 0.71 10.11
CA SER A 29 23.37 -0.02 9.82
C SER A 29 23.73 -1.10 8.80
N ALA A 30 23.80 -2.36 9.25
CA ALA A 30 23.78 -3.46 8.33
C ALA A 30 22.42 -3.41 7.62
N SER A 31 22.44 -3.30 6.29
CA SER A 31 21.28 -3.43 5.41
C SER A 31 20.79 -4.88 5.40
N GLY A 32 20.41 -5.39 6.57
CA GLY A 32 19.78 -6.71 6.68
C GLY A 32 18.30 -6.60 6.33
N ALA A 33 17.74 -7.65 5.75
CA ALA A 33 16.33 -7.73 5.41
C ALA A 33 15.45 -7.37 6.62
N MET A 34 14.40 -6.57 6.37
CA MET A 34 13.43 -6.20 7.40
C MET A 34 12.76 -7.44 7.97
N VAL A 35 12.42 -7.41 9.26
CA VAL A 35 11.79 -8.52 9.97
C VAL A 35 10.38 -8.13 10.43
N PRO A 36 9.39 -9.01 10.25
CA PRO A 36 8.02 -8.77 10.70
C PRO A 36 7.89 -8.98 12.20
N ARG A 37 7.21 -8.05 12.86
CA ARG A 37 6.84 -8.10 14.28
C ARG A 37 5.36 -7.78 14.43
N PHE A 38 4.71 -8.49 15.33
CA PHE A 38 3.37 -8.14 15.78
C PHE A 38 3.37 -6.69 16.28
N ALA A 39 2.42 -5.89 15.80
CA ALA A 39 2.37 -4.46 16.06
C ALA A 39 1.24 -4.12 17.03
N LEU A 40 0.03 -4.54 16.69
CA LEU A 40 -1.19 -4.14 17.40
C LEU A 40 -2.27 -5.19 17.21
N ASP A 41 -2.81 -5.63 18.35
CA ASP A 41 -4.08 -6.36 18.46
C ASP A 41 -5.19 -5.32 18.61
N VAL A 42 -6.03 -5.12 17.60
CA VAL A 42 -7.12 -4.14 17.70
C VAL A 42 -8.15 -4.62 18.72
N MET A 43 -8.53 -5.91 18.67
CA MET A 43 -9.45 -6.55 19.60
C MET A 43 -8.91 -7.90 20.10
N PRO A 44 -8.51 -8.00 21.38
CA PRO A 44 -7.93 -9.22 21.92
C PRO A 44 -8.83 -10.44 21.79
N GLY A 45 -8.37 -11.44 21.04
CA GLY A 45 -9.07 -12.71 20.86
C GLY A 45 -8.55 -13.49 19.64
N PRO A 46 -8.98 -14.74 19.44
CA PRO A 46 -8.51 -15.55 18.32
C PRO A 46 -9.22 -15.24 16.99
N SER A 47 -10.26 -14.41 17.00
CA SER A 47 -11.08 -14.15 15.80
C SER A 47 -10.45 -13.17 14.82
N GLY A 48 -9.52 -12.33 15.28
CA GLY A 48 -8.95 -11.21 14.51
C GLY A 48 -9.94 -10.06 14.28
N SER A 49 -9.40 -8.90 13.94
CA SER A 49 -10.16 -7.66 13.69
C SER A 49 -10.12 -7.22 12.22
N TYR A 50 -9.46 -7.98 11.36
CA TYR A 50 -9.40 -7.78 9.90
C TYR A 50 -9.18 -6.32 9.43
N PRO A 51 -8.21 -5.58 9.97
CA PRO A 51 -8.15 -4.15 9.70
C PRO A 51 -7.89 -3.83 8.21
N PHE A 52 -8.55 -2.78 7.71
CA PHE A 52 -8.50 -2.36 6.30
C PHE A 52 -8.48 -0.82 6.16
N GLY A 53 -8.07 -0.32 4.99
CA GLY A 53 -8.19 1.11 4.68
C GLY A 53 -7.23 2.04 5.42
N MET A 54 -6.04 1.54 5.79
CA MET A 54 -5.03 2.31 6.52
C MET A 54 -4.70 3.65 5.87
N THR A 55 -5.09 4.75 6.54
CA THR A 55 -4.80 6.11 6.08
C THR A 55 -4.42 7.01 7.25
N GLU A 56 -3.29 7.73 7.14
CA GLU A 56 -2.81 8.61 8.21
C GLU A 56 -3.38 10.03 8.08
N VAL A 57 -3.84 10.57 9.21
CA VAL A 57 -4.22 11.98 9.36
C VAL A 57 -3.92 12.49 10.78
N ASN A 58 -3.28 13.65 10.85
CA ASN A 58 -2.97 14.36 12.09
C ASN A 58 -2.28 13.51 13.19
N GLY A 59 -1.43 12.56 12.77
CA GLY A 59 -0.71 11.63 13.62
C GLY A 59 -1.47 10.33 13.96
N THR A 60 -2.73 10.21 13.57
CA THR A 60 -3.56 9.01 13.75
C THR A 60 -3.58 8.20 12.46
N LEU A 61 -3.31 6.90 12.55
CA LEU A 61 -3.64 5.93 11.51
C LEU A 61 -5.10 5.53 11.67
N LEU A 62 -5.95 5.89 10.70
CA LEU A 62 -7.35 5.47 10.61
C LEU A 62 -7.47 4.18 9.79
N PHE A 63 -8.43 3.34 10.17
CA PHE A 63 -8.73 2.06 9.50
C PHE A 63 -10.12 1.57 9.92
N SER A 64 -10.72 0.70 9.11
CA SER A 64 -11.86 -0.13 9.52
C SER A 64 -11.36 -1.36 10.28
N ALA A 65 -12.14 -1.88 11.22
CA ALA A 65 -11.84 -3.14 11.91
C ALA A 65 -13.10 -3.76 12.54
N ASP A 66 -13.15 -5.08 12.55
CA ASP A 66 -14.20 -5.87 13.20
C ASP A 66 -14.03 -5.87 14.72
N SER A 67 -15.15 -5.74 15.43
CA SER A 67 -15.18 -5.91 16.89
C SER A 67 -16.51 -6.50 17.35
N GLN A 68 -16.75 -6.48 18.67
CA GLN A 68 -18.07 -6.76 19.24
C GLN A 68 -19.14 -5.74 18.81
N LEU A 69 -18.73 -4.66 18.15
CA LEU A 69 -19.61 -3.63 17.61
C LEU A 69 -19.81 -3.75 16.09
N GLY A 70 -19.35 -4.83 15.45
CA GLY A 70 -19.29 -4.93 13.99
C GLY A 70 -18.01 -4.29 13.40
N ASN A 71 -17.94 -4.20 12.07
CA ASN A 71 -16.88 -3.51 11.33
C ASN A 71 -17.06 -2.00 11.42
N GLU A 72 -16.18 -1.35 12.17
CA GLU A 72 -16.35 0.05 12.55
C GLU A 72 -15.08 0.88 12.34
N LEU A 73 -15.18 2.20 12.48
CA LEU A 73 -14.03 3.10 12.29
C LEU A 73 -13.18 3.19 13.55
N TYR A 74 -11.93 2.71 13.45
CA TYR A 74 -10.93 2.77 14.51
C TYR A 74 -9.73 3.62 14.11
N GLY A 75 -8.90 3.92 15.10
CA GLY A 75 -7.61 4.52 14.84
C GLY A 75 -6.60 4.31 15.96
N THR A 76 -5.33 4.42 15.61
CA THR A 76 -4.20 4.42 16.56
C THR A 76 -3.33 5.66 16.35
N SER A 77 -2.96 6.32 17.44
CA SER A 77 -2.08 7.50 17.40
C SER A 77 -0.68 7.24 17.96
N ASP A 78 -0.50 6.11 18.65
CA ASP A 78 0.76 5.70 19.27
C ASP A 78 1.32 4.39 18.71
N GLY A 79 0.54 3.70 17.85
CA GLY A 79 0.88 2.40 17.29
C GLY A 79 0.95 1.28 18.34
N ARG A 80 0.27 1.44 19.49
CA ARG A 80 0.21 0.44 20.58
C ARG A 80 -1.18 0.16 21.08
N SER A 81 -2.12 1.08 20.87
CA SER A 81 -3.51 0.90 21.21
C SER A 81 -4.40 1.42 20.08
N ALA A 82 -5.42 0.65 19.74
CA ALA A 82 -6.53 1.12 18.93
C ALA A 82 -7.58 1.77 19.83
N ARG A 83 -8.35 2.70 19.26
CA ARG A 83 -9.58 3.21 19.86
C ARG A 83 -10.64 3.36 18.79
N LEU A 84 -11.90 3.20 19.19
CA LEU A 84 -13.04 3.53 18.36
C LEU A 84 -13.03 5.05 18.09
N ILE A 85 -13.08 5.42 16.81
CA ILE A 85 -13.26 6.80 16.35
C ILE A 85 -14.75 7.09 16.25
N LYS A 86 -15.48 6.14 15.65
CA LYS A 86 -16.90 6.25 15.41
C LYS A 86 -17.52 4.86 15.28
N ASP A 87 -18.58 4.68 16.06
CA ASP A 87 -19.61 3.67 15.85
C ASP A 87 -20.58 4.24 14.79
N LEU A 88 -20.46 3.75 13.57
CA LEU A 88 -21.23 4.13 12.38
C LEU A 88 -22.58 3.41 12.39
N MET A 89 -22.60 2.12 12.75
CA MET A 89 -23.80 1.32 12.89
C MET A 89 -23.99 0.82 14.34
N PRO A 90 -24.91 1.43 15.12
CA PRO A 90 -25.09 1.06 16.52
C PRO A 90 -25.53 -0.39 16.70
N GLY A 91 -24.71 -1.20 17.38
CA GLY A 91 -25.06 -2.59 17.68
C GLY A 91 -23.88 -3.52 17.47
N GLU A 92 -24.16 -4.71 16.94
CA GLU A 92 -23.17 -5.69 16.47
C GLU A 92 -23.18 -5.78 14.92
N GLU A 93 -23.84 -4.83 14.26
CA GLU A 93 -23.96 -4.77 12.79
C GLU A 93 -22.86 -3.86 12.22
N ASP A 94 -22.54 -4.01 10.94
CA ASP A 94 -21.32 -3.45 10.35
C ASP A 94 -21.54 -2.07 9.71
N GLY A 95 -20.75 -1.07 10.09
CA GLY A 95 -20.72 0.23 9.41
C GLY A 95 -19.93 0.26 8.09
N ASP A 96 -19.15 -0.80 7.84
CA ASP A 96 -18.26 -1.07 6.69
C ASP A 96 -17.56 0.17 6.10
N PRO A 97 -16.76 0.92 6.89
CA PRO A 97 -16.04 2.05 6.33
C PRO A 97 -15.02 1.60 5.29
N GLY A 98 -15.06 2.23 4.11
CA GLY A 98 -14.29 1.85 2.92
C GLY A 98 -13.78 3.05 2.11
N ASP A 99 -13.00 2.76 1.07
CA ASP A 99 -12.42 3.75 0.13
C ASP A 99 -11.85 5.01 0.81
N PHE A 100 -10.73 4.86 1.53
CA PHE A 100 -10.16 5.93 2.32
C PHE A 100 -9.22 6.80 1.49
N VAL A 101 -9.42 8.12 1.50
CA VAL A 101 -8.48 9.07 0.90
C VAL A 101 -8.20 10.24 1.84
N ARG A 102 -6.93 10.67 1.89
CA ARG A 102 -6.59 11.91 2.59
C ARG A 102 -6.86 13.11 1.68
N PHE A 103 -7.66 14.06 2.17
CA PHE A 103 -7.92 15.33 1.49
C PHE A 103 -7.99 16.48 2.49
N GLY A 104 -7.05 17.42 2.38
CA GLY A 104 -6.85 18.49 3.36
C GLY A 104 -6.48 17.94 4.75
N ASP A 105 -7.18 18.42 5.77
CA ASP A 105 -6.96 18.05 7.18
C ASP A 105 -7.77 16.80 7.61
N PHE A 106 -8.44 16.14 6.66
CA PHE A 106 -9.33 15.02 6.91
C PHE A 106 -8.97 13.79 6.06
N VAL A 107 -9.46 12.64 6.50
CA VAL A 107 -9.66 11.47 5.65
C VAL A 107 -11.14 11.40 5.29
N TYR A 108 -11.42 11.27 4.01
CA TYR A 108 -12.74 11.00 3.46
C TYR A 108 -12.87 9.51 3.18
N PHE A 109 -14.05 8.95 3.41
CA PHE A 109 -14.31 7.53 3.28
C PHE A 109 -15.81 7.28 3.10
N LEU A 110 -16.15 6.16 2.47
CA LEU A 110 -17.51 5.63 2.43
C LEU A 110 -17.87 5.09 3.82
N GLY A 111 -19.08 5.34 4.32
CA GLY A 111 -19.55 4.73 5.57
C GLY A 111 -21.07 4.72 5.71
N TYR A 112 -21.59 3.75 6.45
CA TYR A 112 -23.03 3.59 6.66
C TYR A 112 -23.57 4.37 7.86
N SER A 113 -24.84 4.80 7.79
CA SER A 113 -25.66 4.96 9.01
C SER A 113 -27.13 4.64 8.77
N PRO A 114 -27.90 4.25 9.82
CA PRO A 114 -29.31 3.88 9.66
C PRO A 114 -30.22 4.98 9.10
N THR A 115 -29.79 6.24 9.17
CA THR A 115 -30.58 7.40 8.71
C THR A 115 -30.17 7.94 7.36
N ALA A 116 -28.97 7.55 6.86
CA ALA A 116 -28.36 8.11 5.66
C ALA A 116 -27.95 7.03 4.62
N GLY A 117 -27.99 5.73 4.95
CA GLY A 117 -27.40 4.71 4.08
C GLY A 117 -25.87 4.82 4.02
N TYR A 118 -25.26 4.25 2.97
CA TYR A 118 -23.84 4.40 2.65
C TYR A 118 -23.59 5.72 1.93
N GLU A 119 -22.82 6.59 2.58
CA GLU A 119 -22.62 7.98 2.17
C GLU A 119 -21.18 8.45 2.39
N LEU A 120 -20.89 9.69 2.02
CA LEU A 120 -19.56 10.27 2.18
C LEU A 120 -19.36 10.78 3.62
N TRP A 121 -18.43 10.15 4.34
CA TRP A 121 -17.99 10.54 5.68
C TRP A 121 -16.61 11.19 5.64
N ARG A 122 -16.27 11.87 6.75
CA ARG A 122 -14.90 12.33 6.98
C ARG A 122 -14.48 12.24 8.45
N SER A 123 -13.18 12.13 8.68
CA SER A 123 -12.56 12.13 10.01
C SER A 123 -11.29 12.97 10.06
N ASP A 124 -11.11 13.70 11.16
CA ASP A 124 -9.87 14.45 11.46
C ASP A 124 -8.82 13.60 12.19
N GLY A 125 -9.10 12.29 12.37
CA GLY A 125 -8.30 11.37 13.17
C GLY A 125 -8.65 11.37 14.65
N GLN A 126 -9.56 12.23 15.11
CA GLN A 126 -10.09 12.25 16.49
C GLN A 126 -11.55 11.81 16.54
N SER A 127 -12.36 12.35 15.64
CA SER A 127 -13.80 12.11 15.49
C SER A 127 -14.16 11.94 14.02
N ALA A 128 -15.36 11.42 13.74
CA ALA A 128 -15.89 11.35 12.39
C ALA A 128 -17.31 11.89 12.32
N THR A 129 -17.66 12.46 11.17
CA THR A 129 -18.96 13.06 10.87
C THR A 129 -19.38 12.73 9.45
N LEU A 130 -20.67 12.50 9.25
CA LEU A 130 -21.27 12.48 7.91
C LEU A 130 -20.94 13.81 7.24
N PHE A 131 -20.25 13.75 6.10
CA PHE A 131 -19.85 14.94 5.37
C PHE A 131 -20.93 15.38 4.40
N ALA A 132 -21.48 14.43 3.64
CA ALA A 132 -22.60 14.66 2.74
C ALA A 132 -23.52 13.44 2.72
N ASP A 133 -24.82 13.71 2.76
CA ASP A 133 -25.91 12.78 2.49
C ASP A 133 -26.34 13.06 1.03
N ILE A 134 -25.70 12.39 0.08
CA ILE A 134 -25.84 12.66 -1.36
C ILE A 134 -27.19 12.14 -1.87
N ASN A 135 -27.65 10.99 -1.37
CA ASN A 135 -28.98 10.45 -1.60
C ASN A 135 -29.84 10.57 -0.32
N PRO A 136 -30.57 11.69 -0.11
CA PRO A 136 -31.19 11.99 1.17
C PRO A 136 -32.14 10.91 1.69
N GLY A 137 -31.82 10.34 2.85
CA GLY A 137 -32.63 9.33 3.52
C GLY A 137 -31.85 8.04 3.75
N PRO A 138 -32.50 6.92 4.07
CA PRO A 138 -31.81 5.68 4.42
C PRO A 138 -31.24 4.92 3.20
N ASP A 139 -31.43 5.42 1.98
CA ASP A 139 -30.94 4.81 0.75
C ASP A 139 -29.50 5.29 0.48
N GLU A 140 -28.68 4.47 -0.17
CA GLU A 140 -27.27 4.77 -0.42
C GLU A 140 -27.02 5.57 -1.71
N SER A 141 -25.86 6.22 -1.80
CA SER A 141 -25.41 6.97 -2.99
C SER A 141 -24.24 6.31 -3.73
N TYR A 142 -23.85 5.08 -3.35
CA TYR A 142 -22.77 4.30 -3.98
C TYR A 142 -21.45 5.08 -4.17
N VAL A 143 -21.05 5.89 -3.18
CA VAL A 143 -19.80 6.66 -3.26
C VAL A 143 -18.59 5.76 -3.47
N ASN A 144 -17.80 6.03 -4.51
CA ASN A 144 -16.59 5.27 -4.81
C ASN A 144 -15.53 6.12 -5.54
N ASN A 145 -14.38 5.53 -5.82
CA ASN A 145 -13.28 6.09 -6.62
C ASN A 145 -12.77 7.45 -6.10
N LEU A 146 -12.67 7.62 -4.78
CA LEU A 146 -12.21 8.87 -4.17
C LEU A 146 -10.83 9.31 -4.69
N THR A 147 -10.79 10.35 -5.52
CA THR A 147 -9.59 10.78 -6.26
C THR A 147 -9.28 12.27 -6.07
N VAL A 148 -8.11 12.59 -5.53
CA VAL A 148 -7.69 13.99 -5.30
C VAL A 148 -6.96 14.55 -6.52
N VAL A 149 -7.44 15.70 -7.02
CA VAL A 149 -6.78 16.51 -8.06
C VAL A 149 -6.62 17.94 -7.56
N GLY A 150 -5.40 18.32 -7.22
CA GLY A 150 -5.12 19.65 -6.66
C GLY A 150 -5.89 19.89 -5.37
N ASN A 151 -6.82 20.85 -5.39
CA ASN A 151 -7.66 21.23 -4.25
C ASN A 151 -9.10 20.70 -4.37
N THR A 152 -9.33 19.68 -5.20
CA THR A 152 -10.64 19.07 -5.41
C THR A 152 -10.54 17.57 -5.14
N LEU A 153 -11.50 17.04 -4.40
CA LEU A 153 -11.72 15.60 -4.29
C LEU A 153 -12.86 15.24 -5.24
N PHE A 154 -12.56 14.40 -6.23
CA PHE A 154 -13.53 13.80 -7.16
C PHE A 154 -13.92 12.41 -6.68
N PHE A 155 -15.13 11.97 -7.04
CA PHE A 155 -15.66 10.66 -6.71
C PHE A 155 -16.87 10.35 -7.59
N THR A 156 -17.28 9.08 -7.64
CA THR A 156 -18.55 8.68 -8.24
C THR A 156 -19.61 8.61 -7.17
N ALA A 157 -20.86 8.91 -7.52
CA ALA A 157 -22.02 8.76 -6.66
C ALA A 157 -23.31 8.85 -7.48
N SER A 158 -24.38 8.26 -6.97
CA SER A 158 -25.68 8.27 -7.60
C SER A 158 -26.79 8.89 -6.74
N THR A 159 -27.85 9.31 -7.41
CA THR A 159 -29.10 9.79 -6.82
C THR A 159 -30.29 9.23 -7.60
N PRO A 160 -31.51 9.23 -7.05
CA PRO A 160 -32.69 8.79 -7.81
C PRO A 160 -33.03 9.64 -9.04
N ALA A 161 -32.44 10.83 -9.17
CA ALA A 161 -32.70 11.76 -10.27
C ALA A 161 -31.61 11.74 -11.35
N ALA A 162 -30.41 11.31 -11.00
CA ALA A 162 -29.23 11.18 -11.83
C ALA A 162 -28.46 10.01 -11.22
N GLU A 163 -28.36 8.90 -11.96
CA GLU A 163 -27.74 7.64 -11.53
C GLU A 163 -26.22 7.84 -11.33
N ASP A 164 -25.35 6.86 -11.61
CA ASP A 164 -23.92 7.03 -11.32
C ASP A 164 -23.26 8.12 -12.20
N GLU A 165 -22.73 9.15 -11.54
CA GLU A 165 -22.23 10.37 -12.16
C GLU A 165 -20.94 10.84 -11.49
N LEU A 166 -20.21 11.74 -12.14
CA LEU A 166 -19.02 12.34 -11.54
C LEU A 166 -19.40 13.46 -10.57
N TRP A 167 -18.98 13.30 -9.32
CA TRP A 167 -19.14 14.28 -8.25
C TRP A 167 -17.80 14.86 -7.80
N LYS A 168 -17.88 15.99 -7.10
CA LYS A 168 -16.72 16.63 -6.48
C LYS A 168 -17.03 17.30 -5.15
N THR A 169 -15.97 17.58 -4.40
CA THR A 169 -15.98 18.50 -3.26
C THR A 169 -14.68 19.29 -3.14
N ASP A 170 -14.78 20.52 -2.63
CA ASP A 170 -13.65 21.34 -2.18
C ASP A 170 -13.35 21.19 -0.68
N GLY A 171 -14.06 20.29 0.00
CA GLY A 171 -13.98 20.05 1.45
C GLY A 171 -15.02 20.82 2.26
N THR A 172 -15.85 21.64 1.61
CA THR A 172 -16.95 22.38 2.23
C THR A 172 -18.32 21.89 1.79
N THR A 173 -18.54 21.69 0.49
CA THR A 173 -19.80 21.19 -0.07
C THR A 173 -19.53 20.16 -1.17
N THR A 174 -20.49 19.26 -1.41
CA THR A 174 -20.49 18.35 -2.56
C THR A 174 -21.35 18.91 -3.68
N THR A 175 -20.95 18.66 -4.93
CA THR A 175 -21.75 18.98 -6.12
C THR A 175 -21.46 17.97 -7.22
N MET A 176 -22.50 17.50 -7.91
CA MET A 176 -22.35 16.81 -9.19
C MET A 176 -21.66 17.75 -10.18
N VAL A 177 -20.66 17.26 -10.90
CA VAL A 177 -19.91 18.08 -11.88
C VAL A 177 -20.81 18.39 -13.06
N GLN A 178 -21.41 17.36 -13.64
CA GLN A 178 -22.32 17.44 -14.76
C GLN A 178 -23.07 16.11 -14.87
N ASP A 179 -24.38 16.17 -15.15
CA ASP A 179 -25.18 15.01 -15.56
C ASP A 179 -24.84 14.72 -17.04
N LEU A 180 -24.00 13.72 -17.27
CA LEU A 180 -23.54 13.37 -18.62
C LEU A 180 -24.55 12.46 -19.33
N TYR A 181 -25.37 11.72 -18.58
CA TYR A 181 -26.43 10.86 -19.11
C TYR A 181 -27.83 11.26 -18.58
N PRO A 182 -28.48 12.31 -19.16
CA PRO A 182 -29.72 12.82 -18.61
C PRO A 182 -30.87 11.82 -18.60
N GLY A 183 -31.52 11.66 -17.44
CA GLY A 183 -32.65 10.76 -17.25
C GLY A 183 -32.29 9.59 -16.31
N PRO A 184 -32.90 8.40 -16.48
CA PRO A 184 -32.63 7.24 -15.63
C PRO A 184 -31.41 6.44 -16.10
N GLY A 185 -30.45 7.06 -16.81
CA GLY A 185 -29.21 6.41 -17.21
C GLY A 185 -28.06 6.92 -16.36
N ASP A 186 -26.99 6.13 -16.30
CA ASP A 186 -25.72 6.49 -15.66
C ASP A 186 -24.66 6.81 -16.73
N SER A 187 -23.61 7.50 -16.30
CA SER A 187 -22.46 7.82 -17.15
C SER A 187 -21.27 6.89 -16.91
N ASP A 188 -21.44 5.87 -16.06
CA ASP A 188 -20.45 4.87 -15.63
C ASP A 188 -19.01 5.43 -15.51
N PRO A 189 -18.74 6.40 -14.61
CA PRO A 189 -17.42 7.01 -14.52
C PRO A 189 -16.40 6.05 -13.91
N GLU A 190 -15.43 5.60 -14.71
CA GLU A 190 -14.38 4.67 -14.26
C GLU A 190 -12.96 5.23 -14.47
N TYR A 191 -11.97 4.58 -13.83
CA TYR A 191 -10.54 4.86 -14.01
C TYR A 191 -10.15 6.33 -13.81
N LEU A 192 -10.68 6.96 -12.76
CA LEU A 192 -10.40 8.36 -12.39
C LEU A 192 -8.89 8.58 -12.21
N THR A 193 -8.28 9.27 -13.18
CA THR A 193 -6.83 9.41 -13.34
C THR A 193 -6.42 10.88 -13.39
N PRO A 194 -5.73 11.40 -12.36
CA PRO A 194 -5.18 12.75 -12.39
C PRO A 194 -4.10 12.90 -13.48
N PHE A 195 -4.26 13.89 -14.37
CA PHE A 195 -3.27 14.18 -15.40
C PHE A 195 -3.30 15.65 -15.81
N ASN A 196 -2.13 16.28 -15.88
CA ASN A 196 -1.96 17.70 -16.23
C ASN A 196 -2.83 18.69 -15.43
N GLY A 197 -3.18 18.35 -14.19
CA GLY A 197 -3.99 19.20 -13.31
C GLY A 197 -5.50 19.09 -13.50
N GLU A 198 -5.95 18.21 -14.40
CA GLU A 198 -7.35 17.83 -14.60
C GLU A 198 -7.55 16.35 -14.23
N LEU A 199 -8.81 15.93 -14.15
CA LEU A 199 -9.17 14.52 -14.01
C LEU A 199 -9.49 13.94 -15.39
N TYR A 200 -8.91 12.79 -15.73
CA TYR A 200 -9.28 12.00 -16.90
C TYR A 200 -10.00 10.74 -16.44
N LEU A 201 -10.97 10.29 -17.20
CA LEU A 201 -11.83 9.17 -16.82
C LEU A 201 -12.43 8.51 -18.06
N THR A 202 -12.81 7.26 -17.91
CA THR A 202 -13.80 6.65 -18.80
C THR A 202 -15.18 7.08 -18.34
N ALA A 203 -16.06 7.46 -19.26
CA ALA A 203 -17.46 7.75 -18.97
C ALA A 203 -18.29 7.59 -20.25
N GLU A 204 -19.61 7.63 -20.16
CA GLU A 204 -20.51 7.51 -21.30
C GLU A 204 -21.63 8.56 -21.37
N SER A 205 -22.13 8.74 -22.59
CA SER A 205 -23.33 9.53 -22.87
C SER A 205 -24.19 8.82 -23.92
N PRO A 206 -25.49 9.15 -24.05
CA PRO A 206 -26.36 8.53 -25.06
C PRO A 206 -25.86 8.74 -26.50
N ALA A 207 -25.03 9.76 -26.74
CA ALA A 207 -24.53 10.11 -28.06
C ALA A 207 -23.24 9.38 -28.44
N THR A 208 -22.42 8.99 -27.45
CA THR A 208 -21.02 8.56 -27.65
C THR A 208 -20.71 7.19 -27.07
N GLY A 209 -21.54 6.64 -26.18
CA GLY A 209 -21.15 5.46 -25.40
C GLY A 209 -19.88 5.69 -24.57
N PRO A 210 -19.23 4.62 -24.08
CA PRO A 210 -18.01 4.69 -23.28
C PRO A 210 -16.82 5.25 -24.04
N GLU A 211 -16.32 6.41 -23.62
CA GLU A 211 -15.20 7.11 -24.26
C GLU A 211 -14.27 7.76 -23.23
N LEU A 212 -13.16 8.35 -23.70
CA LEU A 212 -12.25 9.10 -22.84
C LEU A 212 -12.77 10.51 -22.62
N TYR A 213 -13.04 10.84 -21.36
CA TYR A 213 -13.46 12.17 -20.91
C TYR A 213 -12.40 12.82 -20.02
N ARG A 214 -12.52 14.14 -19.87
CA ARG A 214 -11.80 14.90 -18.86
C ARG A 214 -12.69 15.88 -18.12
N SER A 215 -12.30 16.25 -16.92
CA SER A 215 -12.97 17.24 -16.08
C SER A 215 -11.97 18.22 -15.47
N ASP A 216 -12.28 19.51 -15.61
CA ASP A 216 -11.62 20.61 -14.89
C ASP A 216 -12.24 20.86 -13.51
N GLY A 217 -13.24 20.04 -13.14
CA GLY A 217 -14.08 20.20 -11.97
C GLY A 217 -15.36 20.98 -12.22
N ASN A 218 -15.50 21.76 -13.28
CA ASN A 218 -16.74 22.49 -13.57
C ASN A 218 -17.54 21.88 -14.70
N THR A 219 -16.86 21.21 -15.64
CA THR A 219 -17.47 20.59 -16.81
C THR A 219 -16.83 19.24 -17.07
N VAL A 220 -17.60 18.32 -17.67
CA VAL A 220 -17.09 17.07 -18.22
C VAL A 220 -17.06 17.22 -19.75
N SER A 221 -15.89 17.02 -20.33
CA SER A 221 -15.65 17.21 -21.76
C SER A 221 -15.07 15.96 -22.38
N LEU A 222 -15.67 15.52 -23.50
CA LEU A 222 -15.12 14.46 -24.32
C LEU A 222 -13.73 14.85 -24.82
N VAL A 223 -12.73 14.00 -24.59
CA VAL A 223 -11.37 14.22 -25.09
C VAL A 223 -11.33 13.88 -26.58
N THR A 224 -11.85 12.72 -26.94
CA THR A 224 -11.98 12.26 -28.33
C THR A 224 -13.05 11.18 -28.41
N ASP A 225 -13.90 11.26 -29.42
CA ASP A 225 -14.82 10.19 -29.82
C ASP A 225 -14.03 9.17 -30.65
N ILE A 226 -13.47 8.14 -30.00
CA ILE A 226 -12.59 7.18 -30.67
C ILE A 226 -13.42 6.28 -31.60
N GLU A 227 -14.56 5.79 -31.12
CA GLU A 227 -15.52 5.03 -31.93
C GLU A 227 -16.89 5.71 -31.96
N PRO A 228 -17.21 6.43 -33.05
CA PRO A 228 -18.42 7.25 -33.09
C PRO A 228 -19.73 6.48 -32.89
N GLY A 229 -20.54 6.98 -31.96
CA GLY A 229 -21.90 6.53 -31.69
C GLY A 229 -22.02 5.76 -30.37
N ALA A 230 -23.23 5.29 -30.05
CA ALA A 230 -23.56 4.77 -28.72
C ALA A 230 -22.83 3.48 -28.30
N SER A 231 -22.01 2.86 -29.15
CA SER A 231 -21.19 1.71 -28.77
C SER A 231 -19.90 2.10 -28.05
N GLY A 232 -19.35 3.28 -28.36
CA GLY A 232 -18.10 3.79 -27.79
C GLY A 232 -16.88 2.88 -28.01
N SER A 233 -15.78 3.26 -27.38
CA SER A 233 -14.47 2.61 -27.46
C SER A 233 -14.04 1.90 -26.18
N SER A 234 -14.80 2.03 -25.09
CA SER A 234 -14.53 1.42 -23.76
C SER A 234 -13.06 1.52 -23.31
N PRO A 235 -12.51 2.75 -23.14
CA PRO A 235 -11.17 2.93 -22.57
C PRO A 235 -11.03 2.28 -21.20
N SER A 236 -9.90 1.64 -20.93
CA SER A 236 -9.59 1.08 -19.60
C SER A 236 -8.11 1.15 -19.29
N GLY A 237 -7.77 1.01 -18.00
CA GLY A 237 -6.38 0.93 -17.55
C GLY A 237 -5.64 2.23 -17.86
N LEU A 238 -6.28 3.37 -17.60
CA LEU A 238 -5.71 4.68 -17.83
C LEU A 238 -4.44 4.85 -16.98
N THR A 239 -3.29 4.90 -17.65
CA THR A 239 -1.98 4.99 -17.00
C THR A 239 -1.19 6.15 -17.56
N VAL A 240 -0.78 7.08 -16.69
CA VAL A 240 0.09 8.19 -17.05
C VAL A 240 1.51 7.68 -17.30
N PHE A 241 2.04 7.92 -18.51
CA PHE A 241 3.43 7.63 -18.85
C PHE A 241 4.03 8.75 -19.70
N GLY A 242 5.09 9.38 -19.18
CA GLY A 242 5.69 10.54 -19.82
C GLY A 242 4.71 11.71 -19.86
N SER A 243 4.45 12.24 -21.06
CA SER A 243 3.52 13.36 -21.28
C SER A 243 2.15 12.92 -21.83
N HIS A 244 1.76 11.67 -21.62
CA HIS A 244 0.50 11.11 -22.14
C HIS A 244 -0.16 10.20 -21.12
N ILE A 245 -1.47 10.00 -21.26
CA ILE A 245 -2.19 8.85 -20.70
C ILE A 245 -2.23 7.77 -21.77
N TYR A 246 -1.89 6.54 -21.39
CA TYR A 246 -2.03 5.33 -22.19
C TYR A 246 -3.18 4.49 -21.66
N PHE A 247 -3.89 3.82 -22.55
CA PHE A 247 -5.07 3.01 -22.21
C PHE A 247 -5.37 2.01 -23.32
N ALA A 248 -6.08 0.95 -22.99
CA ALA A 248 -6.66 0.05 -23.98
C ALA A 248 -8.04 0.55 -24.41
N ALA A 249 -8.33 0.56 -25.71
CA ALA A 249 -9.64 0.93 -26.24
C ALA A 249 -9.92 0.19 -27.56
N TYR A 250 -11.20 0.03 -27.91
CA TYR A 250 -11.64 -0.45 -29.20
C TYR A 250 -11.40 0.59 -30.29
N LYS A 251 -10.86 0.16 -31.44
CA LYS A 251 -10.86 0.94 -32.69
C LYS A 251 -12.08 0.56 -33.54
N THR A 252 -12.44 1.38 -34.53
CA THR A 252 -13.47 1.05 -35.53
C THR A 252 -13.27 -0.34 -36.12
N GLY A 253 -14.18 -1.26 -35.77
CA GLY A 253 -14.04 -2.70 -35.97
C GLY A 253 -14.04 -3.49 -34.64
N PRO A 254 -13.61 -4.76 -34.64
CA PRO A 254 -13.67 -5.63 -33.47
C PRO A 254 -12.28 -5.78 -32.83
N SER A 255 -11.54 -4.71 -32.55
CA SER A 255 -10.14 -4.86 -32.11
C SER A 255 -9.78 -3.84 -31.05
N ARG A 256 -9.22 -4.33 -29.95
CA ARG A 256 -8.86 -3.58 -28.75
C ARG A 256 -7.34 -3.45 -28.68
N GLU A 257 -6.87 -2.21 -28.70
CA GLU A 257 -5.46 -1.90 -28.94
C GLU A 257 -4.97 -0.82 -27.99
N LEU A 258 -3.66 -0.53 -28.02
CA LEU A 258 -3.04 0.45 -27.14
C LEU A 258 -3.17 1.85 -27.74
N PHE A 259 -3.91 2.72 -27.06
CA PHE A 259 -4.08 4.13 -27.39
C PHE A 259 -3.27 5.02 -26.45
N ARG A 260 -3.09 6.27 -26.87
CA ARG A 260 -2.60 7.33 -25.99
C ARG A 260 -3.26 8.67 -26.27
N SER A 261 -3.30 9.52 -25.26
CA SER A 261 -3.74 10.91 -25.37
C SER A 261 -2.79 11.87 -24.63
N ASP A 262 -2.52 13.03 -25.22
CA ASP A 262 -1.84 14.14 -24.53
C ASP A 262 -2.84 15.13 -23.87
N GLY A 263 -4.14 14.81 -23.93
CA GLY A 263 -5.23 15.65 -23.46
C GLY A 263 -5.87 16.53 -24.54
N VAL A 264 -5.23 16.67 -25.70
CA VAL A 264 -5.72 17.41 -26.86
C VAL A 264 -5.94 16.49 -28.05
N THR A 265 -4.99 15.59 -28.29
CA THR A 265 -4.99 14.62 -29.38
C THR A 265 -4.94 13.22 -28.82
N THR A 266 -5.86 12.39 -29.29
CA THR A 266 -5.89 10.96 -29.01
C THR A 266 -5.57 10.20 -30.28
N SER A 267 -4.75 9.17 -30.18
CA SER A 267 -4.35 8.35 -31.33
C SER A 267 -4.06 6.92 -30.92
N LEU A 268 -4.29 6.00 -31.87
CA LEU A 268 -3.78 4.64 -31.77
C LEU A 268 -2.25 4.71 -31.63
N PHE A 269 -1.73 4.27 -30.48
CA PHE A 269 -0.30 4.24 -30.23
C PHE A 269 0.33 2.99 -30.83
N LYS A 270 -0.31 1.84 -30.64
CA LYS A 270 0.16 0.56 -31.16
C LYS A 270 -1.03 -0.37 -31.46
N ASP A 271 -1.12 -0.80 -32.71
CA ASP A 271 -1.85 -2.00 -33.13
C ASP A 271 -0.96 -3.21 -32.77
N VAL A 272 -1.19 -3.81 -31.60
CA VAL A 272 -0.41 -4.94 -31.08
C VAL A 272 -0.73 -6.20 -31.87
N ASN A 273 -2.02 -6.43 -32.20
CA ASN A 273 -2.48 -7.54 -33.03
C ASN A 273 -3.15 -7.03 -34.33
N PRO A 274 -2.37 -6.76 -35.39
CA PRO A 274 -2.90 -6.11 -36.58
C PRO A 274 -4.02 -6.86 -37.29
N GLY A 275 -4.98 -6.11 -37.83
CA GLY A 275 -6.13 -6.65 -38.57
C GLY A 275 -7.39 -6.73 -37.71
N ALA A 276 -8.04 -7.90 -37.71
CA ALA A 276 -9.26 -8.17 -36.92
C ALA A 276 -8.97 -8.91 -35.60
N GLY A 277 -7.70 -9.06 -35.24
CA GLY A 277 -7.29 -9.60 -33.94
C GLY A 277 -7.44 -8.57 -32.82
N TYR A 278 -7.49 -9.04 -31.58
CA TYR A 278 -7.49 -8.20 -30.39
C TYR A 278 -6.11 -8.25 -29.78
N GLY A 279 -5.45 -7.11 -29.60
CA GLY A 279 -4.22 -7.01 -28.83
C GLY A 279 -4.46 -7.09 -27.32
N SER A 280 -5.60 -6.55 -26.88
CA SER A 280 -6.07 -6.49 -25.48
C SER A 280 -5.00 -6.11 -24.46
N PRO A 281 -4.42 -4.90 -24.52
CA PRO A 281 -3.46 -4.45 -23.51
C PRO A 281 -4.11 -4.36 -22.12
N GLU A 282 -3.47 -4.93 -21.10
CA GLU A 282 -3.95 -4.96 -19.71
C GLU A 282 -2.81 -4.72 -18.71
N PHE A 283 -3.14 -4.41 -17.45
CA PHE A 283 -2.18 -4.19 -16.36
C PHE A 283 -1.07 -3.17 -16.69
N LEU A 284 -1.44 -2.03 -17.27
CA LEU A 284 -0.52 -0.97 -17.69
C LEU A 284 0.18 -0.32 -16.48
N VAL A 285 1.51 -0.42 -16.39
CA VAL A 285 2.31 0.15 -15.31
C VAL A 285 3.53 0.90 -15.86
N ALA A 286 3.69 2.15 -15.44
CA ALA A 286 4.87 2.95 -15.76
C ALA A 286 6.00 2.71 -14.74
N SER A 287 7.20 2.34 -15.22
CA SER A 287 8.40 2.21 -14.38
C SER A 287 9.68 2.59 -15.13
N GLY A 288 10.50 3.44 -14.51
CA GLY A 288 11.80 3.93 -14.99
C GLY A 288 11.90 4.23 -16.50
N GLY A 289 10.96 5.02 -17.01
CA GLY A 289 10.98 5.48 -18.41
C GLY A 289 10.40 4.50 -19.42
N ARG A 290 9.69 3.46 -18.96
CA ARG A 290 8.94 2.53 -19.81
C ARG A 290 7.52 2.33 -19.27
N LEU A 291 6.63 1.91 -20.15
CA LEU A 291 5.32 1.37 -19.82
C LEU A 291 5.35 -0.14 -20.05
N PHE A 292 5.02 -0.92 -19.03
CA PHE A 292 4.87 -2.37 -19.09
C PHE A 292 3.39 -2.73 -19.06
N PHE A 293 2.99 -3.79 -19.75
CA PHE A 293 1.61 -4.24 -19.85
C PHE A 293 1.57 -5.69 -20.36
N SER A 294 0.45 -6.38 -20.18
CA SER A 294 0.18 -7.67 -20.83
C SER A 294 -0.53 -7.44 -22.16
N ALA A 295 -0.21 -8.22 -23.22
CA ALA A 295 -0.91 -8.18 -24.50
C ALA A 295 -0.59 -9.39 -25.37
N THR A 296 -1.37 -9.61 -26.44
CA THR A 296 -1.12 -10.64 -27.47
C THR A 296 -0.90 -10.01 -28.85
N ASP A 297 -0.03 -10.60 -29.67
CA ASP A 297 0.12 -10.23 -31.09
C ASP A 297 -0.60 -11.20 -32.06
N GLY A 298 -1.39 -12.14 -31.52
CA GLY A 298 -2.09 -13.17 -32.27
C GLY A 298 -1.21 -14.34 -32.73
N THR A 299 0.09 -14.33 -32.41
CA THR A 299 1.03 -15.44 -32.63
C THR A 299 1.70 -15.94 -31.35
N HIS A 300 1.85 -15.03 -30.38
CA HIS A 300 2.11 -15.30 -28.97
C HIS A 300 0.80 -15.08 -28.21
N GLY A 301 0.52 -15.85 -27.15
CA GLY A 301 -0.62 -15.58 -26.26
C GLY A 301 -0.47 -14.24 -25.54
N SER A 302 -1.21 -14.05 -24.44
CA SER A 302 -1.07 -12.86 -23.62
C SER A 302 0.24 -12.93 -22.82
N GLU A 303 1.20 -12.09 -23.19
CA GLU A 303 2.58 -12.11 -22.72
C GLU A 303 2.98 -10.75 -22.14
N PRO A 304 4.10 -10.62 -21.41
CA PRO A 304 4.59 -9.31 -20.96
C PRO A 304 5.13 -8.50 -22.15
N TRP A 305 4.60 -7.29 -22.34
CA TRP A 305 5.03 -6.29 -23.30
C TRP A 305 5.58 -5.04 -22.63
N SER A 306 6.32 -4.26 -23.43
CA SER A 306 6.82 -2.97 -22.97
C SER A 306 6.98 -1.96 -24.10
N THR A 307 6.93 -0.69 -23.73
CA THR A 307 7.27 0.43 -24.62
C THR A 307 8.09 1.51 -23.92
N ASP A 308 9.04 2.12 -24.64
CA ASP A 308 9.74 3.34 -24.22
C ASP A 308 9.06 4.63 -24.72
N GLY A 309 7.87 4.50 -25.34
CA GLY A 309 7.14 5.58 -26.01
C GLY A 309 7.48 5.74 -27.50
N THR A 310 8.46 4.98 -28.00
CA THR A 310 8.85 4.90 -29.42
C THR A 310 8.87 3.47 -29.92
N ASN A 311 9.51 2.55 -29.20
CA ASN A 311 9.64 1.14 -29.53
C ASN A 311 8.75 0.31 -28.60
N THR A 312 7.87 -0.49 -29.19
CA THR A 312 6.97 -1.38 -28.46
C THR A 312 7.21 -2.82 -28.89
N ALA A 313 7.47 -3.70 -27.93
CA ALA A 313 7.78 -5.11 -28.18
C ALA A 313 7.41 -5.99 -26.98
N ILE A 314 7.20 -7.28 -27.27
CA ILE A 314 7.19 -8.34 -26.26
C ILE A 314 8.52 -8.32 -25.49
N VAL A 315 8.44 -8.44 -24.17
CA VAL A 315 9.59 -8.49 -23.26
C VAL A 315 10.13 -9.92 -23.22
N ALA A 316 9.24 -10.89 -23.09
CA ALA A 316 9.53 -12.31 -23.12
C ALA A 316 8.27 -13.08 -23.54
N ASP A 317 8.46 -14.18 -24.24
CA ASP A 317 7.44 -15.20 -24.50
C ASP A 317 7.58 -16.24 -23.37
N ILE A 318 6.96 -15.95 -22.22
CA ILE A 318 7.05 -16.75 -21.00
C ILE A 318 6.30 -18.07 -21.20
N ALA A 319 5.07 -18.02 -21.72
CA ALA A 319 4.29 -19.20 -22.10
C ALA A 319 4.39 -19.39 -23.64
N PRO A 320 5.22 -20.34 -24.13
CA PRO A 320 5.56 -20.36 -25.54
C PRO A 320 4.38 -20.66 -26.48
N GLY A 321 4.32 -19.92 -27.58
CA GLY A 321 3.29 -20.13 -28.61
C GLY A 321 1.99 -19.42 -28.28
N MET A 322 0.83 -20.06 -28.49
CA MET A 322 -0.47 -19.40 -28.30
C MET A 322 -1.00 -19.47 -26.86
N ASP A 323 -0.21 -20.01 -25.94
CA ASP A 323 -0.57 -20.10 -24.52
C ASP A 323 -0.34 -18.74 -23.85
N ASN A 324 -1.09 -18.42 -22.80
CA ASN A 324 -0.94 -17.16 -22.06
C ASN A 324 -0.04 -17.38 -20.85
N SER A 325 0.78 -16.39 -20.49
CA SER A 325 1.53 -16.38 -19.23
C SER A 325 0.77 -15.74 -18.07
N GLU A 326 -0.53 -15.44 -18.23
CA GLU A 326 -1.42 -14.94 -17.17
C GLU A 326 -0.82 -13.78 -16.35
N VAL A 327 -0.15 -12.82 -17.01
CA VAL A 327 0.51 -11.69 -16.36
C VAL A 327 -0.48 -10.88 -15.50
N GLN A 328 -0.26 -10.82 -14.19
CA GLN A 328 -1.09 -10.11 -13.21
C GLN A 328 -0.24 -9.37 -12.16
N GLU A 329 -0.88 -8.54 -11.33
CA GLU A 329 -0.26 -7.89 -10.15
C GLU A 329 1.04 -7.12 -10.48
N VAL A 330 1.06 -6.41 -11.61
CA VAL A 330 2.26 -5.70 -12.06
C VAL A 330 2.56 -4.53 -11.12
N ALA A 331 3.76 -4.49 -10.55
CA ALA A 331 4.20 -3.44 -9.63
C ALA A 331 5.57 -2.87 -10.01
N PRO A 332 5.83 -1.56 -9.81
CA PRO A 332 7.16 -0.99 -9.98
C PRO A 332 8.18 -1.60 -9.01
N PHE A 333 9.36 -1.97 -9.53
CA PHE A 333 10.47 -2.55 -8.75
C PHE A 333 11.73 -1.66 -8.73
N GLY A 334 11.56 -0.37 -9.04
CA GLY A 334 12.68 0.57 -9.11
C GLY A 334 13.69 0.24 -10.23
N ASN A 335 14.61 1.17 -10.48
CA ASN A 335 15.66 1.05 -11.51
C ASN A 335 15.15 0.68 -12.92
N GLY A 336 13.91 1.04 -13.27
CA GLY A 336 13.31 0.73 -14.57
C GLY A 336 12.84 -0.72 -14.75
N ARG A 337 12.61 -1.42 -13.63
CA ARG A 337 12.06 -2.77 -13.62
C ARG A 337 10.63 -2.78 -13.08
N VAL A 338 9.90 -3.83 -13.43
CA VAL A 338 8.65 -4.24 -12.78
C VAL A 338 8.81 -5.64 -12.20
N ILE A 339 8.01 -5.95 -11.20
CA ILE A 339 7.73 -7.31 -10.73
C ILE A 339 6.27 -7.62 -11.01
N PHE A 340 5.98 -8.88 -11.34
CA PHE A 340 4.64 -9.34 -11.66
C PHE A 340 4.53 -10.83 -11.41
N ASN A 341 3.30 -11.30 -11.41
CA ASN A 341 2.94 -12.70 -11.42
C ASN A 341 2.85 -13.18 -12.88
N ALA A 342 3.41 -14.35 -13.21
CA ALA A 342 3.17 -15.01 -14.49
C ALA A 342 3.40 -16.52 -14.43
N GLU A 343 2.74 -17.24 -15.33
CA GLU A 343 2.81 -18.70 -15.51
C GLU A 343 3.74 -19.09 -16.65
N ASP A 344 4.59 -20.11 -16.41
CA ASP A 344 5.25 -20.85 -17.49
C ASP A 344 5.00 -22.37 -17.37
N PRO A 345 5.03 -23.13 -18.49
CA PRO A 345 4.68 -24.56 -18.48
C PRO A 345 5.56 -25.47 -17.62
N THR A 346 6.67 -24.98 -17.08
CA THR A 346 7.62 -25.76 -16.29
C THR A 346 7.69 -25.39 -14.81
N HIS A 347 7.25 -24.18 -14.45
CA HIS A 347 7.29 -23.68 -13.07
C HIS A 347 5.92 -23.24 -12.51
N GLY A 348 4.83 -23.32 -13.29
CA GLY A 348 3.52 -22.80 -12.86
C GLY A 348 3.54 -21.28 -12.66
N GLU A 349 2.58 -20.77 -11.89
CA GLU A 349 2.42 -19.34 -11.56
C GLU A 349 3.42 -18.89 -10.48
N GLU A 350 4.39 -18.06 -10.88
CA GLU A 350 5.55 -17.69 -10.09
C GLU A 350 5.89 -16.18 -10.21
N PRO A 351 6.79 -15.62 -9.36
CA PRO A 351 7.13 -14.21 -9.45
C PRO A 351 8.20 -13.98 -10.53
N TRP A 352 7.94 -13.02 -11.39
CA TRP A 352 8.82 -12.61 -12.49
C TRP A 352 9.20 -11.14 -12.39
N THR A 353 10.38 -10.81 -12.91
CA THR A 353 10.78 -9.42 -13.12
C THR A 353 10.96 -9.14 -14.59
N ALA A 354 10.66 -7.92 -15.02
CA ALA A 354 10.92 -7.45 -16.38
C ALA A 354 11.63 -6.10 -16.36
N ASP A 355 12.49 -5.88 -17.35
CA ASP A 355 13.15 -4.62 -17.60
C ASP A 355 13.23 -4.29 -19.10
N ALA A 356 14.14 -3.40 -19.50
CA ALA A 356 14.36 -3.03 -20.90
C ALA A 356 14.91 -4.16 -21.80
N THR A 357 15.42 -5.22 -21.21
CA THR A 357 16.23 -6.25 -21.86
C THR A 357 15.57 -7.62 -21.90
N GLY A 358 14.62 -7.89 -21.01
CA GLY A 358 13.86 -9.14 -20.97
C GLY A 358 13.14 -9.36 -19.64
N ALA A 359 12.53 -10.54 -19.50
CA ALA A 359 11.95 -11.01 -18.24
C ALA A 359 12.80 -12.13 -17.63
N ASN A 360 12.77 -12.24 -16.30
CA ASN A 360 13.50 -13.25 -15.55
C ASN A 360 12.64 -13.77 -14.41
N LEU A 361 12.55 -15.11 -14.30
CA LEU A 361 11.97 -15.78 -13.15
C LEU A 361 12.75 -15.36 -11.90
N VAL A 362 12.06 -14.83 -10.90
CA VAL A 362 12.68 -14.46 -9.62
C VAL A 362 13.12 -15.72 -8.91
N ARG A 363 12.19 -16.68 -8.77
CA ARG A 363 12.40 -17.99 -8.16
C ARG A 363 11.16 -18.85 -8.45
N ASP A 364 11.39 -20.11 -8.80
CA ASP A 364 10.41 -21.19 -8.63
C ASP A 364 10.25 -21.43 -7.11
N ILE A 365 9.28 -20.75 -6.50
CA ILE A 365 9.03 -20.80 -5.06
C ILE A 365 8.40 -22.15 -4.71
N ARG A 366 7.50 -22.66 -5.56
CA ARG A 366 6.84 -23.94 -5.40
C ARG A 366 7.28 -24.90 -6.52
N PRO A 367 8.30 -25.74 -6.25
CA PRO A 367 9.00 -26.51 -7.28
C PRO A 367 8.12 -27.31 -8.25
N GLY A 368 8.35 -27.10 -9.54
CA GLY A 368 7.69 -27.83 -10.63
C GLY A 368 6.48 -27.07 -11.18
N GLU A 369 5.51 -27.78 -11.76
CA GLU A 369 4.33 -27.17 -12.41
C GLU A 369 3.26 -26.69 -11.41
N GLU A 370 3.60 -26.47 -10.13
CA GLU A 370 2.63 -26.07 -9.11
C GLU A 370 2.74 -24.58 -8.79
N ASP A 371 1.60 -23.91 -8.63
CA ASP A 371 1.57 -22.45 -8.45
C ASP A 371 1.97 -21.99 -7.04
N SER A 372 2.86 -20.99 -6.97
CA SER A 372 3.13 -20.25 -5.73
C SER A 372 2.18 -19.07 -5.53
N THR A 373 1.52 -18.64 -6.61
CA THR A 373 0.47 -17.62 -6.66
C THR A 373 0.87 -16.28 -5.98
N PRO A 374 1.97 -15.65 -6.42
CA PRO A 374 2.49 -14.45 -5.78
C PRO A 374 1.64 -13.20 -6.04
N ASP A 375 1.41 -12.39 -5.01
CA ASP A 375 0.66 -11.13 -5.09
C ASP A 375 1.07 -10.14 -3.97
N GLU A 376 0.42 -8.97 -3.91
CA GLU A 376 0.67 -7.93 -2.88
C GLU A 376 2.11 -7.39 -2.89
N PHE A 377 2.68 -7.18 -4.08
CA PHE A 377 4.06 -6.69 -4.22
C PHE A 377 4.22 -5.26 -3.67
N TYR A 378 5.05 -5.12 -2.64
CA TYR A 378 5.35 -3.85 -1.99
C TYR A 378 6.84 -3.52 -2.01
N LEU A 379 7.21 -2.41 -2.66
CA LEU A 379 8.59 -1.93 -2.73
C LEU A 379 9.00 -1.19 -1.44
N LEU A 380 9.99 -1.74 -0.74
CA LEU A 380 10.57 -1.17 0.47
C LEU A 380 12.10 -1.20 0.42
N ASP A 381 12.74 -0.04 0.49
CA ASP A 381 14.20 0.10 0.55
C ASP A 381 14.98 -0.65 -0.56
N GLY A 382 14.35 -0.86 -1.72
CA GLY A 382 14.93 -1.50 -2.90
C GLY A 382 14.62 -2.99 -3.04
N ASP A 383 13.98 -3.61 -2.04
CA ASP A 383 13.47 -4.97 -2.10
C ASP A 383 11.95 -4.97 -2.24
N ILE A 384 11.40 -6.02 -2.84
CA ILE A 384 9.96 -6.28 -2.88
C ILE A 384 9.61 -7.24 -1.76
N TYR A 385 8.58 -6.90 -0.99
CA TYR A 385 7.90 -7.77 -0.03
C TYR A 385 6.57 -8.20 -0.62
N PHE A 386 6.23 -9.47 -0.54
CA PHE A 386 5.06 -10.02 -1.22
C PHE A 386 4.56 -11.29 -0.54
N ARG A 387 3.36 -11.74 -0.91
CA ARG A 387 2.76 -12.98 -0.43
C ARG A 387 2.97 -14.08 -1.46
N ALA A 388 3.36 -15.28 -1.04
CA ALA A 388 3.50 -16.47 -1.90
C ALA A 388 3.46 -17.77 -1.09
N ASN A 389 3.22 -18.91 -1.76
CA ASN A 389 3.11 -20.24 -1.14
C ASN A 389 4.14 -21.23 -1.71
N ASP A 390 5.00 -21.82 -0.88
CA ASP A 390 5.99 -22.83 -1.30
C ASP A 390 5.50 -24.29 -1.18
N GLY A 391 4.20 -24.48 -0.88
CA GLY A 391 3.58 -25.79 -0.65
C GLY A 391 3.88 -26.39 0.73
N VAL A 392 4.69 -25.73 1.56
CA VAL A 392 5.08 -26.21 2.89
C VAL A 392 4.59 -25.26 4.00
N HIS A 393 4.71 -23.95 3.79
CA HIS A 393 4.40 -22.92 4.80
C HIS A 393 3.09 -22.15 4.49
N GLY A 394 2.34 -22.55 3.46
CA GLY A 394 1.16 -21.78 3.04
C GLY A 394 1.54 -20.41 2.48
N ARG A 395 0.55 -19.52 2.31
CA ARG A 395 0.78 -18.14 1.83
C ARG A 395 1.38 -17.27 2.93
N GLU A 396 2.68 -17.03 2.84
CA GLU A 396 3.48 -16.33 3.85
C GLU A 396 4.19 -15.09 3.29
N LEU A 397 4.92 -14.37 4.15
CA LEU A 397 5.67 -13.17 3.76
C LEU A 397 7.02 -13.53 3.13
N TRP A 398 7.20 -13.16 1.86
CA TRP A 398 8.43 -13.34 1.09
C TRP A 398 9.09 -12.01 0.74
N SER A 399 10.37 -12.06 0.41
CA SER A 399 11.13 -10.90 -0.07
C SER A 399 12.08 -11.25 -1.21
N THR A 400 12.31 -10.28 -2.10
CA THR A 400 13.28 -10.39 -3.20
C THR A 400 13.92 -9.05 -3.55
N GLY A 401 15.20 -9.08 -3.93
CA GLY A 401 15.89 -7.95 -4.61
C GLY A 401 15.83 -8.03 -6.14
N GLY A 402 15.10 -9.03 -6.67
CA GLY A 402 14.86 -9.27 -8.10
C GLY A 402 15.58 -10.48 -8.67
N THR A 403 16.33 -11.19 -7.83
CA THR A 403 16.87 -12.52 -8.14
C THR A 403 16.84 -13.38 -6.88
N GLY A 404 16.26 -14.57 -6.95
CA GLY A 404 15.94 -15.38 -5.78
C GLY A 404 14.82 -14.76 -4.94
N ALA A 405 14.26 -15.54 -4.03
CA ALA A 405 13.30 -15.07 -3.04
C ALA A 405 13.59 -15.77 -1.70
N ASN A 406 13.34 -15.06 -0.60
CA ASN A 406 13.54 -15.56 0.75
C ASN A 406 12.23 -15.44 1.53
N LEU A 407 11.83 -16.54 2.18
CA LEU A 407 10.80 -16.51 3.22
C LEU A 407 11.28 -15.60 4.33
N VAL A 408 10.61 -14.46 4.53
CA VAL A 408 10.97 -13.47 5.54
C VAL A 408 10.63 -14.03 6.91
N LYS A 409 9.43 -14.59 7.03
CA LYS A 409 8.96 -15.30 8.23
C LYS A 409 7.76 -16.16 7.89
N ASP A 410 7.79 -17.39 8.41
CA ASP A 410 6.61 -18.23 8.61
C ASP A 410 5.82 -17.68 9.82
N ILE A 411 4.86 -16.80 9.58
CA ILE A 411 4.08 -16.13 10.65
C ILE A 411 3.03 -17.10 11.20
N LEU A 412 2.34 -17.86 10.33
CA LEU A 412 1.41 -18.93 10.71
C LEU A 412 1.95 -20.30 10.26
N PRO A 413 2.60 -21.04 11.16
CA PRO A 413 3.18 -22.33 10.82
C PRO A 413 2.15 -23.34 10.32
N GLY A 414 2.43 -23.94 9.17
CA GLY A 414 1.59 -24.96 8.55
C GLY A 414 1.24 -24.60 7.11
N THR A 415 0.25 -25.26 6.53
CA THR A 415 -0.15 -25.05 5.12
C THR A 415 -1.19 -23.92 4.94
N ASP A 416 -1.75 -23.40 6.03
CA ASP A 416 -2.83 -22.40 5.98
C ASP A 416 -2.26 -21.00 5.64
N GLY A 417 -1.11 -20.64 6.21
CA GLY A 417 -0.38 -19.40 5.93
C GLY A 417 -1.01 -18.10 6.47
N SER A 418 -0.18 -17.12 6.76
CA SER A 418 -0.57 -15.85 7.41
C SER A 418 -1.24 -14.83 6.49
N SER A 419 -1.16 -15.03 5.17
CA SER A 419 -1.76 -14.19 4.12
C SER A 419 -1.52 -12.68 4.31
N PRO A 420 -0.26 -12.21 4.33
CA PRO A 420 0.05 -10.80 4.51
C PRO A 420 -0.54 -9.94 3.38
N ARG A 421 -1.03 -8.74 3.71
CA ARG A 421 -1.60 -7.76 2.76
C ARG A 421 -1.62 -6.34 3.30
N ASN A 422 -2.01 -5.39 2.45
CA ASN A 422 -2.25 -3.98 2.80
C ASN A 422 -1.02 -3.30 3.41
N PHE A 423 0.12 -3.31 2.72
CA PHE A 423 1.31 -2.64 3.24
C PHE A 423 1.16 -1.11 3.24
N PHE A 424 1.44 -0.45 4.37
CA PHE A 424 1.27 0.98 4.54
C PHE A 424 2.38 1.63 5.38
N PRO A 425 3.00 2.74 4.95
CA PRO A 425 3.99 3.45 5.76
C PRO A 425 3.33 4.28 6.88
N TYR A 426 3.65 3.98 8.14
CA TYR A 426 3.19 4.74 9.30
C TYR A 426 4.31 4.92 10.34
N ARG A 427 4.56 6.17 10.73
CA ARG A 427 5.58 6.57 11.72
C ARG A 427 7.00 6.05 11.41
N GLY A 428 7.37 6.02 10.13
CA GLY A 428 8.70 5.58 9.69
C GLY A 428 8.90 4.05 9.72
N GLN A 429 7.80 3.29 9.77
CA GLN A 429 7.78 1.83 9.66
C GLN A 429 6.75 1.44 8.61
N THR A 430 6.91 0.28 7.99
CA THR A 430 5.88 -0.30 7.12
C THR A 430 5.01 -1.24 7.94
N TRP A 431 3.72 -0.96 7.98
CA TRP A 431 2.68 -1.76 8.61
C TRP A 431 1.99 -2.63 7.57
N PHE A 432 1.44 -3.76 7.99
CA PHE A 432 0.65 -4.66 7.14
C PHE A 432 -0.25 -5.50 8.04
N VAL A 433 -1.15 -6.29 7.45
CA VAL A 433 -2.03 -7.19 8.22
C VAL A 433 -1.70 -8.64 7.91
N ALA A 434 -1.70 -9.50 8.92
CA ALA A 434 -1.44 -10.94 8.79
C ALA A 434 -2.01 -11.71 10.00
N ASP A 435 -2.24 -13.00 9.82
CA ASP A 435 -2.73 -13.91 10.85
C ASP A 435 -1.59 -14.79 11.41
N ASP A 436 -1.47 -14.92 12.73
CA ASP A 436 -0.50 -15.84 13.38
C ASP A 436 -1.14 -17.06 14.04
N GLY A 437 -2.46 -17.24 13.86
CA GLY A 437 -3.25 -18.32 14.45
C GLY A 437 -3.47 -18.19 15.95
N ILE A 438 -3.01 -17.10 16.57
CA ILE A 438 -3.17 -16.80 18.00
C ILE A 438 -4.10 -15.61 18.19
N HIS A 439 -3.87 -14.53 17.44
CA HIS A 439 -4.62 -13.28 17.52
C HIS A 439 -5.61 -13.10 16.35
N GLY A 440 -5.64 -14.03 15.40
CA GLY A 440 -6.32 -13.83 14.12
C GLY A 440 -5.61 -12.79 13.27
N ARG A 441 -6.30 -12.26 12.25
CA ARG A 441 -5.74 -11.25 11.34
C ARG A 441 -5.65 -9.87 12.00
N GLU A 442 -4.43 -9.46 12.30
CA GLU A 442 -4.12 -8.25 13.05
C GLU A 442 -2.96 -7.46 12.42
N PHE A 443 -2.58 -6.32 13.03
CA PHE A 443 -1.48 -5.50 12.52
C PHE A 443 -0.11 -6.06 12.87
N TRP A 444 0.73 -6.05 11.85
CA TRP A 444 2.15 -6.34 11.89
C TRP A 444 2.94 -5.15 11.35
N LYS A 445 4.25 -5.16 11.60
CA LYS A 445 5.17 -4.19 11.04
C LYS A 445 6.48 -4.82 10.63
N LEU A 446 7.02 -4.32 9.53
CA LEU A 446 8.40 -4.54 9.14
C LEU A 446 9.30 -3.56 9.89
N ILE A 447 10.28 -4.10 10.61
CA ILE A 447 11.31 -3.31 11.29
C ILE A 447 12.71 -3.77 10.86
N PRO A 448 13.74 -2.93 11.01
CA PRO A 448 15.10 -3.37 10.81
C PRO A 448 15.43 -4.55 11.73
N PRO A 449 16.33 -5.47 11.31
CA PRO A 449 16.73 -6.59 12.15
C PRO A 449 17.37 -6.09 13.44
N ASP A 450 17.22 -6.88 14.52
CA ASP A 450 17.77 -6.55 15.83
C ASP A 450 19.29 -6.31 15.72
N VAL A 451 19.75 -5.09 16.00
CA VAL A 451 21.18 -4.77 16.03
C VAL A 451 21.76 -5.22 17.36
N SER A 452 22.66 -6.20 17.34
CA SER A 452 23.41 -6.60 18.53
C SER A 452 24.44 -5.54 18.89
N VAL A 453 24.16 -4.74 19.93
CA VAL A 453 25.11 -3.76 20.46
C VAL A 453 25.90 -4.38 21.61
N THR A 454 27.21 -4.54 21.43
CA THR A 454 28.10 -4.91 22.54
C THR A 454 28.49 -3.67 23.34
N VAL A 455 27.90 -3.50 24.52
CA VAL A 455 28.29 -2.44 25.46
C VAL A 455 29.41 -2.95 26.36
N LYS A 456 30.63 -2.40 26.22
CA LYS A 456 31.70 -2.64 27.19
C LYS A 456 31.44 -1.79 28.43
N ALA A 457 31.22 -2.43 29.58
CA ALA A 457 31.08 -1.72 30.85
C ALA A 457 32.34 -0.86 31.12
N PRO A 458 32.21 0.43 31.51
CA PRO A 458 33.34 1.33 31.72
C PRO A 458 34.20 0.97 32.96
N GLY A 459 33.83 -0.07 33.71
CA GLY A 459 34.54 -0.54 34.89
C GLY A 459 34.02 -1.88 35.42
N ARG A 460 34.56 -2.34 36.56
CA ARG A 460 34.08 -3.55 37.26
C ARG A 460 32.67 -3.33 37.80
N LEU A 461 31.74 -4.24 37.51
CA LEU A 461 30.43 -4.31 38.17
C LEU A 461 30.64 -4.52 39.69
N ARG A 462 30.06 -3.65 40.51
CA ARG A 462 30.11 -3.77 41.98
C ARG A 462 28.84 -4.45 42.48
N PHE A 463 29.02 -5.46 43.33
CA PHE A 463 27.91 -6.15 43.98
C PHE A 463 27.62 -5.50 45.34
N ARG A 464 26.34 -5.40 45.68
CA ARG A 464 25.87 -5.09 47.03
C ARG A 464 26.29 -6.25 47.97
N PRO A 465 26.40 -6.01 49.29
CA PRO A 465 26.67 -7.07 50.27
C PRO A 465 25.68 -8.26 50.21
N SER A 466 24.48 -8.04 49.65
CA SER A 466 23.47 -9.07 49.38
C SER A 466 23.74 -9.93 48.13
N GLY A 467 24.88 -9.75 47.45
CA GLY A 467 25.23 -10.46 46.22
C GLY A 467 24.50 -9.98 44.96
N ARG A 468 23.79 -8.86 45.02
CA ARG A 468 23.06 -8.28 43.87
C ARG A 468 23.87 -7.18 43.18
N ALA A 469 23.81 -7.12 41.86
CA ALA A 469 24.27 -5.98 41.07
C ALA A 469 23.12 -5.48 40.20
N ASP A 470 22.88 -4.17 40.20
CA ASP A 470 21.82 -3.57 39.39
C ASP A 470 22.44 -3.09 38.07
N LEU A 471 21.99 -3.67 36.95
CA LEU A 471 22.32 -3.19 35.61
C LEU A 471 21.10 -2.47 35.05
N ARG A 472 21.23 -1.16 34.79
CA ARG A 472 20.19 -0.38 34.13
C ARG A 472 20.59 -0.15 32.68
N ILE A 473 19.88 -0.80 31.76
CA ILE A 473 19.96 -0.52 30.34
C ILE A 473 18.80 0.42 30.02
N THR A 474 19.10 1.51 29.32
CA THR A 474 18.09 2.51 28.93
C THR A 474 18.20 2.66 27.42
N CYS A 475 17.07 2.63 26.72
CA CYS A 475 17.04 2.91 25.29
C CYS A 475 17.54 4.35 25.02
N PRO A 476 18.17 4.61 23.86
CA PRO A 476 18.48 5.98 23.44
C PRO A 476 17.20 6.85 23.43
N ALA A 477 17.34 8.12 23.79
CA ALA A 477 16.23 9.07 23.67
C ALA A 477 15.90 9.27 22.18
N GLY A 478 14.67 8.96 21.77
CA GLY A 478 14.20 9.09 20.39
C GLY A 478 13.50 7.85 19.83
N GLU A 479 13.69 6.67 20.41
CA GLU A 479 12.94 5.46 20.03
C GLU A 479 11.53 5.48 20.66
N ALA A 480 10.56 5.97 19.90
CA ALA A 480 9.19 6.16 20.34
C ALA A 480 8.34 4.86 20.36
N THR A 481 8.88 3.68 20.02
CA THR A 481 8.08 2.49 19.64
C THR A 481 8.02 1.31 20.62
N GLY A 482 8.43 1.46 21.89
CA GLY A 482 8.25 0.40 22.90
C GLY A 482 9.54 -0.39 23.12
N PRO A 483 9.63 -1.20 24.18
CA PRO A 483 10.90 -1.47 24.86
C PRO A 483 11.89 -2.06 23.87
N CYS A 484 13.14 -1.60 23.92
CA CYS A 484 14.27 -2.38 23.44
C CYS A 484 14.17 -3.77 24.07
N SER A 485 13.52 -4.69 23.38
CA SER A 485 13.33 -6.05 23.83
C SER A 485 14.46 -6.85 23.22
N GLY A 486 15.21 -7.53 24.05
CA GLY A 486 16.43 -8.18 23.61
C GLY A 486 16.92 -9.13 24.68
N LYS A 487 17.55 -10.21 24.23
CA LYS A 487 18.31 -11.08 25.12
C LYS A 487 19.64 -10.41 25.39
N PHE A 488 19.93 -10.06 26.64
CA PHE A 488 21.26 -9.62 27.03
C PHE A 488 22.09 -10.83 27.45
N ALA A 489 23.29 -10.96 26.89
CA ALA A 489 24.28 -11.94 27.33
C ALA A 489 25.36 -11.23 28.14
N LEU A 490 25.58 -11.66 29.39
CA LEU A 490 26.66 -11.12 30.22
C LEU A 490 27.88 -12.03 30.16
N ALA A 491 28.91 -11.62 29.40
CA ALA A 491 30.20 -12.28 29.42
C ALA A 491 31.00 -11.85 30.67
N THR A 492 31.37 -12.80 31.52
CA THR A 492 32.13 -12.56 32.74
C THR A 492 33.48 -13.28 32.69
N ARG A 493 34.52 -12.70 33.30
CA ARG A 493 35.87 -13.34 33.35
C ARG A 493 35.92 -14.55 34.30
N SER A 494 34.94 -14.71 35.18
CA SER A 494 34.83 -15.78 36.17
C SER A 494 33.39 -16.30 36.19
N LYS A 495 33.17 -17.59 36.44
CA LYS A 495 31.81 -18.16 36.58
C LYS A 495 31.00 -17.37 37.61
N VAL A 496 29.85 -16.85 37.20
CA VAL A 496 28.86 -16.20 38.07
C VAL A 496 27.61 -17.06 38.09
N ASN A 497 27.13 -17.42 39.28
CA ASN A 497 25.86 -18.13 39.44
C ASN A 497 24.73 -17.09 39.49
N PHE A 498 23.82 -17.16 38.52
CA PHE A 498 22.61 -16.35 38.53
C PHE A 498 21.51 -17.09 39.31
N ARG A 499 20.84 -16.39 40.22
CA ARG A 499 19.50 -16.77 40.69
C ARG A 499 18.56 -15.70 40.15
N GLY A 500 17.66 -16.11 39.26
CA GLY A 500 16.63 -15.24 38.68
C GLY A 500 15.70 -14.72 39.75
#